data_AF-A0A661E2H1-F1
#
_entry.id   AF-A0A661E2H1-F1
#
_cell.length_a   1.000
_cell.length_b   1.000
_cell.length_c   1.000
_cell.angle_alpha   90.00
_cell.angle_beta   90.00
_cell.angle_gamma   90.00
#
_symmetry.space_group_name_H-M   'P 1'
#
loop_
_entity.id
_entity.type
_entity.pdbx_description
1 polymer ?
#
loop_
_entity_poly.entity_id
_entity_poly.type
_entity_poly.pdbx_seq_one_letter_code
_entity_poly.pdbx_strand_id
1 'polypeptide(L)'
;MMPVLLWTDALIFLLTAVVIVFIVYARSKPHLRAPWRRVLTGRIAAASMVILLAFVAVGLLDSMHFRLPLENNGNSKETHYSVEVLSALDVALGSIRTQVEKTYSAPFATHLFSKETIERKDGTQMRAYPRLQYGGAHLAEPGEDRGQDILLRSLLALVETLLAGAIVLVFIARLLGRRTGHSTREMVTAILTRNTALPWRTIVLTITLLLLLIFLAANLASAYHVLGTDKVGQDV
;
A
#
# COMPACT_ATOMS: atom_id res chain seq x y z
N MET A 1 8.57 2.04 21.35
CA MET A 1 7.22 1.62 20.92
C MET A 1 6.70 0.59 21.91
N MET A 2 5.45 0.68 22.35
CA MET A 2 4.82 -0.35 23.18
C MET A 2 3.80 -1.10 22.32
N PRO A 3 3.97 -2.41 22.06
CA PRO A 3 2.98 -3.17 21.30
C PRO A 3 1.70 -3.31 22.12
N VAL A 4 0.56 -3.10 21.47
CA VAL A 4 -0.77 -3.32 22.05
C VAL A 4 -1.42 -4.46 21.28
N LEU A 5 -1.69 -5.57 21.95
CA LEU A 5 -2.42 -6.68 21.35
C LEU A 5 -3.90 -6.48 21.67
N LEU A 6 -4.69 -6.09 20.68
CA LEU A 6 -6.14 -6.17 20.80
C LEU A 6 -6.55 -7.65 20.68
N TRP A 7 -7.63 -8.03 21.35
CA TRP A 7 -8.14 -9.41 21.29
C TRP A 7 -8.51 -9.84 19.86
N THR A 8 -9.00 -8.90 19.06
CA THR A 8 -9.28 -9.09 17.63
C THR A 8 -8.01 -9.48 16.86
N ASP A 9 -6.90 -8.81 17.14
CA ASP A 9 -5.63 -9.04 16.47
C ASP A 9 -5.09 -10.43 16.82
N ALA A 10 -5.16 -10.79 18.12
CA ALA A 10 -4.72 -12.10 18.60
C ALA A 10 -5.47 -13.25 17.92
N LEU A 11 -6.78 -13.10 17.66
CA LEU A 11 -7.57 -14.09 16.92
C LEU A 11 -7.13 -14.21 15.45
N ILE A 12 -6.82 -13.09 14.78
CA ILE A 12 -6.31 -13.08 13.40
C ILE A 12 -4.94 -13.76 13.32
N PHE A 13 -4.04 -13.46 14.25
CA PHE A 13 -2.73 -14.12 14.33
C PHE A 13 -2.85 -15.61 14.61
N LEU A 14 -3.74 -16.02 15.54
CA LEU A 14 -4.00 -17.42 15.84
C LEU A 14 -4.54 -18.17 14.61
N LEU A 15 -5.54 -17.61 13.92
CA LEU A 15 -6.09 -18.18 12.70
C LEU A 15 -5.01 -18.37 11.64
N THR A 16 -4.19 -17.33 11.43
CA THR A 16 -3.08 -17.35 10.47
C THR A 16 -2.06 -18.43 10.85
N ALA A 17 -1.70 -18.54 12.13
CA ALA A 17 -0.79 -19.57 12.62
C ALA A 17 -1.34 -20.99 12.39
N VAL A 18 -2.62 -21.22 12.68
CA VAL A 18 -3.30 -22.51 12.44
C VAL A 18 -3.28 -22.86 10.95
N VAL A 19 -3.57 -21.91 10.07
CA VAL A 19 -3.50 -22.10 8.61
C VAL A 19 -2.08 -22.44 8.16
N ILE A 20 -1.05 -21.76 8.67
CA ILE A 20 0.36 -22.05 8.35
C ILE A 20 0.73 -23.46 8.81
N VAL A 21 0.39 -23.84 10.05
CA VAL A 21 0.64 -25.18 10.58
C VAL A 21 -0.04 -26.24 9.72
N PHE A 22 -1.31 -26.01 9.34
CA PHE A 22 -2.04 -26.91 8.45
C PHE A 22 -1.37 -27.04 7.07
N ILE A 23 -0.89 -25.94 6.48
CA ILE A 23 -0.17 -25.96 5.20
C ILE A 23 1.13 -26.77 5.34
N VAL A 24 1.93 -26.54 6.39
CA VAL A 24 3.18 -27.29 6.62
C VAL A 24 2.89 -28.78 6.81
N TYR A 25 1.87 -29.11 7.60
CA TYR A 25 1.42 -30.49 7.80
C TYR A 25 0.97 -31.13 6.50
N ALA A 26 0.10 -30.47 5.72
CA ALA A 26 -0.43 -30.98 4.46
C ALA A 26 0.67 -31.17 3.39
N ARG A 27 1.71 -30.33 3.39
CA ARG A 27 2.86 -30.45 2.46
C ARG A 27 3.65 -31.74 2.65
N SER A 28 3.67 -32.29 3.87
CA SER A 28 4.34 -33.56 4.17
C SER A 28 3.56 -34.79 3.68
N LYS A 29 2.24 -34.67 3.44
CA LYS A 29 1.35 -35.79 3.10
C LYS A 29 1.12 -35.89 1.58
N PRO A 30 1.54 -36.98 0.92
CA PRO A 30 1.44 -37.12 -0.54
C PRO A 30 0.01 -37.06 -1.12
N HIS A 31 -1.00 -37.54 -0.37
CA HIS A 31 -2.39 -37.53 -0.80
C HIS A 31 -3.03 -36.13 -0.71
N LEU A 32 -2.60 -35.31 0.25
CA LEU A 32 -3.07 -33.93 0.38
C LEU A 32 -2.44 -33.02 -0.67
N ARG A 33 -1.15 -33.15 -0.98
CA ARG A 33 -0.45 -32.27 -1.95
C ARG A 33 -0.93 -32.40 -3.40
N ALA A 34 -1.43 -33.58 -3.80
CA ALA A 34 -1.69 -33.87 -5.21
C ALA A 34 -2.81 -33.00 -5.82
N PRO A 35 -3.98 -32.82 -5.17
CA PRO A 35 -4.99 -31.85 -5.59
C PRO A 35 -4.46 -30.41 -5.64
N TRP A 36 -3.74 -29.97 -4.60
CA TRP A 36 -3.20 -28.61 -4.51
C TRP A 36 -2.20 -28.29 -5.62
N ARG A 37 -1.37 -29.26 -6.03
CA ARG A 37 -0.44 -29.07 -7.14
C ARG A 37 -1.18 -28.77 -8.46
N ARG A 38 -2.31 -29.46 -8.71
CA ARG A 38 -3.14 -29.23 -9.90
C ARG A 38 -3.81 -27.85 -9.86
N VAL A 39 -4.26 -27.40 -8.68
CA VAL A 39 -4.78 -26.03 -8.51
C VAL A 39 -3.68 -24.99 -8.77
N LEU A 40 -2.50 -25.17 -8.18
CA LEU A 40 -1.37 -24.22 -8.30
C LEU A 40 -0.77 -24.15 -9.72
N THR A 41 -1.02 -25.14 -10.59
CA THR A 41 -0.67 -25.04 -12.01
C THR A 41 -1.61 -24.11 -12.81
N GLY A 42 -2.80 -23.82 -12.28
CA GLY A 42 -3.76 -22.92 -12.89
C GLY A 42 -3.34 -21.46 -12.76
N ARG A 43 -3.41 -20.70 -13.87
CA ARG A 43 -3.06 -19.26 -13.89
C ARG A 43 -3.96 -18.43 -12.96
N ILE A 44 -5.27 -18.69 -12.98
CA ILE A 44 -6.26 -17.98 -12.14
C ILE A 44 -5.98 -18.24 -10.66
N ALA A 45 -5.75 -19.50 -10.29
CA ALA A 45 -5.44 -19.87 -8.91
C ALA A 45 -4.13 -19.23 -8.44
N ALA A 46 -3.10 -19.18 -9.29
CA ALA A 46 -1.84 -18.51 -8.96
C ALA A 46 -2.00 -17.00 -8.77
N ALA A 47 -2.73 -16.32 -9.66
CA ALA A 47 -3.03 -14.89 -9.49
C ALA A 47 -3.85 -14.63 -8.21
N SER A 48 -4.88 -15.43 -7.96
CA SER A 48 -5.73 -15.33 -6.77
C SER A 48 -4.92 -15.55 -5.49
N MET A 49 -3.98 -16.51 -5.50
CA MET A 49 -3.09 -16.75 -4.37
C MET A 49 -2.20 -15.55 -4.06
N VAL A 50 -1.64 -14.89 -5.09
CA VAL A 50 -0.85 -13.67 -4.90
C VAL A 50 -1.68 -12.57 -4.27
N ILE A 51 -2.89 -12.33 -4.78
CA ILE A 51 -3.82 -11.32 -4.25
C ILE A 51 -4.19 -11.64 -2.81
N LEU A 52 -4.55 -12.90 -2.51
CA LEU A 52 -4.92 -13.33 -1.17
C LEU A 52 -3.75 -13.16 -0.19
N LEU A 53 -2.52 -13.52 -0.59
CA LEU A 53 -1.34 -13.32 0.24
C LEU A 53 -1.06 -11.83 0.49
N ALA A 54 -1.25 -10.97 -0.51
CA ALA A 54 -1.14 -9.53 -0.33
C ALA A 54 -2.20 -9.00 0.65
N PHE A 55 -3.46 -9.44 0.52
CA PHE A 55 -4.55 -9.08 1.43
C PHE A 55 -4.26 -9.52 2.87
N VAL A 56 -3.81 -10.77 3.06
CA VAL A 56 -3.42 -11.27 4.39
C VAL A 56 -2.23 -10.46 4.93
N ALA A 57 -1.22 -10.16 4.11
CA ALA A 57 -0.08 -9.35 4.55
C ALA A 57 -0.51 -7.95 5.01
N VAL A 58 -1.38 -7.28 4.26
CA VAL A 58 -1.95 -5.98 4.63
C VAL A 58 -2.74 -6.09 5.94
N GLY A 59 -3.63 -7.07 6.06
CA GLY A 59 -4.42 -7.27 7.29
C GLY A 59 -3.54 -7.59 8.52
N LEU A 60 -2.45 -8.34 8.35
CA LEU A 60 -1.51 -8.59 9.43
C LEU A 60 -0.75 -7.31 9.85
N LEU A 61 -0.31 -6.49 8.87
CA LEU A 61 0.34 -5.21 9.16
C LEU A 61 -0.62 -4.22 9.85
N ASP A 62 -1.87 -4.21 9.43
CA ASP A 62 -2.95 -3.40 10.03
C ASP A 62 -3.28 -3.86 11.46
N SER A 63 -3.23 -5.17 11.71
CA SER A 63 -3.43 -5.74 13.05
C SER A 63 -2.23 -5.55 14.00
N MET A 64 -1.07 -5.07 13.50
CA MET A 64 0.10 -4.82 14.34
C MET A 64 0.02 -3.42 14.96
N HIS A 65 -0.60 -3.32 16.12
CA HIS A 65 -0.82 -2.05 16.80
C HIS A 65 0.29 -1.66 17.79
N PHE A 66 0.67 -0.39 17.78
CA PHE A 66 1.71 0.19 18.62
C PHE A 66 1.29 1.55 19.18
N ARG A 67 1.85 1.89 20.35
CA ARG A 67 1.86 3.27 20.87
C ARG A 67 3.24 3.89 20.69
N LEU A 68 3.26 5.11 20.17
CA LEU A 68 4.49 5.90 20.03
C LEU A 68 4.79 6.62 21.36
N PRO A 69 6.07 6.75 21.75
CA PRO A 69 6.45 7.59 22.88
C PRO A 69 6.21 9.06 22.53
N LEU A 70 5.65 9.84 23.46
CA LEU A 70 5.58 11.29 23.39
C LEU A 70 7.00 11.87 23.55
N GLU A 71 7.31 12.93 22.80
CA GLU A 71 8.58 13.64 22.97
C GLU A 71 8.71 14.11 24.43
N ASN A 72 9.83 13.72 25.05
CA ASN A 72 10.09 14.02 26.44
C ASN A 72 10.47 15.50 26.56
N ASN A 73 9.56 16.34 27.08
CA ASN A 73 9.86 17.72 27.44
C ASN A 73 10.73 17.76 28.71
N GLY A 74 12.00 17.42 28.54
CA GLY A 74 13.14 17.90 29.33
C GLY A 74 13.24 17.57 30.83
N ASN A 75 12.26 16.95 31.50
CA ASN A 75 12.34 16.81 32.97
C ASN A 75 11.70 15.57 33.62
N SER A 76 11.35 14.52 32.87
CA SER A 76 10.85 13.25 33.45
C SER A 76 11.61 12.04 32.91
N LYS A 77 12.00 11.11 33.80
CA LYS A 77 12.64 9.82 33.45
C LYS A 77 11.64 8.78 32.91
N GLU A 78 10.35 9.10 32.87
CA GLU A 78 9.29 8.21 32.43
C GLU A 78 8.88 8.52 30.99
N THR A 79 8.98 7.51 30.13
CA THR A 79 8.51 7.59 28.74
C THR A 79 6.98 7.61 28.74
N HIS A 80 6.38 8.78 28.56
CA HIS A 80 4.94 8.88 28.34
C HIS A 80 4.61 8.39 26.92
N TYR A 81 3.56 7.59 26.76
CA TYR A 81 3.12 7.07 25.45
C TYR A 81 1.86 7.79 24.98
N SER A 82 1.70 7.97 23.66
CA SER A 82 0.49 8.50 23.04
C SER A 82 -0.73 7.63 23.39
N VAL A 83 -1.90 8.27 23.56
CA VAL A 83 -3.18 7.56 23.73
C VAL A 83 -3.60 6.90 22.43
N GLU A 84 -3.22 7.50 21.29
CA GLU A 84 -3.49 6.96 19.97
C GLU A 84 -2.70 5.69 19.71
N VAL A 85 -3.42 4.68 19.24
CA VAL A 85 -2.90 3.38 18.81
C VAL A 85 -2.78 3.42 17.30
N LEU A 86 -1.58 3.18 16.79
CA LEU A 86 -1.25 3.20 15.37
C LEU A 86 -0.88 1.80 14.91
N SER A 87 -1.38 1.37 13.75
CA SER A 87 -0.93 0.13 13.12
C SER A 87 0.46 0.28 12.48
N ALA A 88 1.12 -0.84 12.15
CA ALA A 88 2.35 -0.80 11.36
C ALA A 88 2.12 -0.17 9.98
N LEU A 89 0.94 -0.40 9.42
CA LEU A 89 0.52 0.19 8.14
C LEU A 89 0.38 1.71 8.26
N ASP A 90 -0.20 2.20 9.34
CA ASP A 90 -0.33 3.65 9.59
C ASP A 90 1.03 4.34 9.67
N VAL A 91 1.98 3.72 10.38
CA VAL A 91 3.35 4.25 10.48
C VAL A 91 4.04 4.26 9.10
N ALA A 92 3.79 3.24 8.27
CA ALA A 92 4.34 3.18 6.92
C ALA A 92 3.70 4.20 5.95
N LEU A 93 2.40 4.47 6.11
CA LEU A 93 1.67 5.49 5.33
C LEU A 93 1.95 6.92 5.83
N GLY A 94 2.50 7.05 7.04
CA GLY A 94 3.09 8.27 7.56
C GLY A 94 2.11 9.43 7.60
N SER A 95 2.42 10.49 6.85
CA SER A 95 1.70 11.76 6.93
C SER A 95 0.28 11.72 6.37
N ILE A 96 -0.06 10.74 5.52
CA ILE A 96 -1.39 10.64 4.87
C ILE A 96 -2.51 10.64 5.91
N ARG A 97 -2.33 9.90 7.01
CA ARG A 97 -3.32 9.85 8.11
C ARG A 97 -3.42 11.14 8.91
N THR A 98 -2.34 11.92 8.98
CA THR A 98 -2.28 13.16 9.76
C THR A 98 -2.70 14.41 8.98
N GLN A 99 -2.88 14.30 7.66
CA GLN A 99 -3.28 15.39 6.78
C GLN A 99 -4.80 15.57 6.79
N VAL A 100 -5.34 16.01 7.92
CA VAL A 100 -6.77 16.22 8.10
C VAL A 100 -7.17 17.60 7.58
N GLU A 101 -8.08 17.62 6.61
CA GLU A 101 -8.63 18.84 6.05
C GLU A 101 -9.79 19.39 6.89
N LYS A 102 -10.34 20.55 6.53
CA LYS A 102 -11.46 21.14 7.28
C LYS A 102 -12.78 20.42 7.06
N THR A 103 -13.03 19.95 5.84
CA THR A 103 -14.28 19.26 5.46
C THR A 103 -14.11 18.51 4.13
N TYR A 104 -15.23 18.09 3.54
CA TYR A 104 -15.28 17.33 2.30
C TYR A 104 -14.50 17.96 1.14
N SER A 105 -13.94 17.08 0.32
CA SER A 105 -13.31 17.41 -0.95
C SER A 105 -13.60 16.32 -1.97
N ALA A 106 -13.59 16.67 -3.26
CA ALA A 106 -13.70 15.69 -4.33
C ALA A 106 -12.34 14.97 -4.55
N PRO A 107 -12.32 13.80 -5.21
CA PRO A 107 -11.09 13.14 -5.64
C PRO A 107 -10.15 14.11 -6.37
N PHE A 108 -8.88 14.16 -5.96
CA PHE A 108 -7.86 15.07 -6.52
C PHE A 108 -8.27 16.55 -6.51
N ALA A 109 -9.13 16.96 -5.58
CA ALA A 109 -9.48 18.37 -5.40
C ALA A 109 -8.28 19.14 -4.84
N THR A 110 -8.28 20.44 -5.13
CA THR A 110 -7.33 21.42 -4.59
C THR A 110 -8.04 22.47 -3.72
N HIS A 111 -9.37 22.39 -3.68
CA HIS A 111 -10.26 23.29 -2.95
C HIS A 111 -11.32 22.48 -2.21
N LEU A 112 -11.77 23.02 -1.07
CA LEU A 112 -12.85 22.44 -0.28
C LEU A 112 -14.17 22.49 -1.05
N PHE A 113 -15.03 21.50 -0.82
CA PHE A 113 -16.33 21.43 -1.47
C PHE A 113 -17.33 22.48 -0.95
N SER A 114 -17.11 23.04 0.24
CA SER A 114 -18.01 24.03 0.85
C SER A 114 -17.54 25.46 0.58
N LYS A 115 -18.44 26.34 0.13
CA LYS A 115 -18.12 27.77 0.01
C LYS A 115 -18.07 28.45 1.36
N GLU A 116 -17.00 29.17 1.62
CA GLU A 116 -16.79 29.94 2.83
C GLU A 116 -16.59 31.42 2.51
N THR A 117 -16.86 32.27 3.49
CA THR A 117 -16.55 33.69 3.39
C THR A 117 -15.08 33.87 3.72
N ILE A 118 -14.29 34.25 2.73
CA ILE A 118 -12.86 34.52 2.85
C ILE A 118 -12.69 36.03 2.95
N GLU A 119 -12.04 36.48 4.01
CA GLU A 119 -11.64 37.87 4.16
C GLU A 119 -10.32 38.09 3.42
N ARG A 120 -10.35 38.94 2.41
CA ARG A 120 -9.16 39.28 1.62
C ARG A 120 -8.36 40.36 2.37
N LYS A 121 -7.07 40.48 2.07
CA LYS A 121 -6.14 41.45 2.70
C LYS A 121 -6.60 42.91 2.60
N ASP A 122 -7.52 43.23 1.70
CA ASP A 122 -8.15 44.54 1.52
C ASP A 122 -9.39 44.75 2.41
N GLY A 123 -9.73 43.80 3.29
CA GLY A 123 -10.90 43.83 4.17
C GLY A 123 -12.22 43.46 3.46
N THR A 124 -12.17 43.13 2.17
CA THR A 124 -13.35 42.69 1.43
C THR A 124 -13.65 41.23 1.70
N GLN A 125 -14.93 40.90 1.86
CA GLN A 125 -15.39 39.53 2.05
C GLN A 125 -15.84 38.95 0.72
N MET A 126 -15.28 37.81 0.34
CA MET A 126 -15.67 37.07 -0.86
C MET A 126 -16.08 35.66 -0.48
N ARG A 127 -17.23 35.21 -0.98
CA ARG A 127 -17.70 33.84 -0.77
C ARG A 127 -17.18 32.92 -1.87
N ALA A 128 -16.15 32.14 -1.57
CA ALA A 128 -15.47 31.26 -2.52
C ALA A 128 -15.18 29.88 -1.91
N TYR A 129 -14.73 28.92 -2.72
CA TYR A 129 -14.24 27.65 -2.22
C TYR A 129 -12.81 27.83 -1.72
N PRO A 130 -12.53 27.68 -0.42
CA PRO A 130 -11.19 27.83 0.10
C PRO A 130 -10.26 26.71 -0.40
N ARG A 131 -8.97 27.04 -0.54
CA ARG A 131 -7.93 26.09 -0.93
C ARG A 131 -7.72 25.05 0.19
N LEU A 132 -7.45 23.80 -0.19
CA LEU A 132 -7.08 22.73 0.74
C LEU A 132 -5.70 23.02 1.37
N GLN A 133 -5.48 22.55 2.59
CA GLN A 133 -4.22 22.76 3.31
C GLN A 133 -3.12 21.82 2.84
N TYR A 134 -3.49 20.59 2.48
CA TYR A 134 -2.60 19.51 2.08
C TYR A 134 -2.84 19.12 0.61
N GLY A 135 -4.10 18.95 0.21
CA GLY A 135 -4.47 18.55 -1.15
C GLY A 135 -4.03 19.58 -2.22
N GLY A 136 -3.00 19.24 -3.00
CA GLY A 136 -2.43 20.12 -4.03
C GLY A 136 -1.81 21.41 -3.48
N ALA A 137 -1.34 21.39 -2.23
CA ALA A 137 -0.76 22.55 -1.56
C ALA A 137 0.54 23.05 -2.22
N HIS A 138 1.28 22.16 -2.89
CA HIS A 138 2.53 22.47 -3.59
C HIS A 138 2.35 23.21 -4.92
N LEU A 139 1.14 23.26 -5.48
CA LEU A 139 0.89 23.89 -6.78
C LEU A 139 0.88 25.42 -6.67
N ALA A 140 1.51 26.11 -7.62
CA ALA A 140 1.41 27.57 -7.70
C ALA A 140 0.02 27.96 -8.22
N GLU A 141 -0.41 27.35 -9.33
CA GLU A 141 -1.69 27.60 -9.98
C GLU A 141 -2.49 26.30 -10.12
N PRO A 142 -3.30 25.93 -9.10
CA PRO A 142 -3.97 24.63 -9.06
C PRO A 142 -4.93 24.33 -10.23
N GLY A 143 -5.40 25.36 -10.93
CA GLY A 143 -6.29 25.22 -12.09
C GLY A 143 -5.59 24.67 -13.33
N GLU A 144 -4.33 25.04 -13.53
CA GLU A 144 -3.55 24.68 -14.73
C GLU A 144 -2.56 23.55 -14.43
N ASP A 145 -1.84 23.63 -13.30
CA ASP A 145 -0.72 22.75 -12.99
C ASP A 145 -1.14 21.32 -12.57
N ARG A 146 -2.36 21.17 -12.05
CA ARG A 146 -2.83 19.91 -11.42
C ARG A 146 -2.77 18.72 -12.38
N GLY A 147 -3.25 18.92 -13.61
CA GLY A 147 -3.30 17.83 -14.60
C GLY A 147 -1.89 17.34 -14.96
N GLN A 148 -0.96 18.27 -15.15
CA GLN A 148 0.44 17.96 -15.45
C GLN A 148 1.13 17.28 -14.27
N ASP A 149 0.91 17.74 -13.05
CA ASP A 149 1.51 17.14 -11.85
C ASP A 149 1.02 15.70 -11.61
N ILE A 150 -0.29 15.44 -11.76
CA ILE A 150 -0.85 14.08 -11.67
C ILE A 150 -0.23 13.17 -12.74
N LEU A 151 -0.08 13.67 -13.98
CA LEU A 151 0.54 12.91 -15.07
C LEU A 151 2.00 12.56 -14.76
N LEU A 152 2.79 13.53 -14.30
CA LEU A 152 4.20 13.34 -13.96
C LEU A 152 4.38 12.34 -12.81
N ARG A 153 3.56 12.46 -11.75
CA ARG A 153 3.57 11.52 -10.62
C ARG A 153 3.15 10.11 -11.04
N SER A 154 2.15 10.00 -11.91
CA SER A 154 1.71 8.71 -12.46
C SER A 154 2.78 8.07 -13.35
N LEU A 155 3.50 8.88 -14.13
CA LEU A 155 4.62 8.41 -14.95
C LEU A 155 5.80 7.96 -14.08
N LEU A 156 6.11 8.69 -13.02
CA LEU A 156 7.13 8.30 -12.05
C LEU A 156 6.78 6.96 -11.40
N ALA A 157 5.54 6.79 -10.92
CA ALA A 157 5.05 5.53 -10.36
C ALA A 157 5.14 4.37 -11.38
N LEU A 158 4.87 4.63 -12.66
CA LEU A 158 5.03 3.64 -13.72
C LEU A 158 6.50 3.22 -13.89
N VAL A 159 7.45 4.17 -13.89
CA VAL A 159 8.88 3.87 -13.97
C VAL A 159 9.33 3.05 -12.76
N GLU A 160 8.95 3.44 -11.54
CA GLU A 160 9.24 2.69 -10.31
C GLU A 160 8.68 1.27 -10.37
N THR A 161 7.46 1.11 -10.88
CA THR A 161 6.82 -0.20 -11.09
C THR A 161 7.61 -1.07 -12.06
N LEU A 162 8.03 -0.52 -13.19
CA LEU A 162 8.79 -1.29 -14.19
C LEU A 162 10.14 -1.73 -13.64
N LEU A 163 10.83 -0.85 -12.90
CA LEU A 163 12.09 -1.17 -12.23
C LEU A 163 11.90 -2.26 -11.17
N ALA A 164 10.95 -2.07 -10.25
CA ALA A 164 10.67 -3.04 -9.19
C ALA A 164 10.19 -4.40 -9.76
N GLY A 165 9.33 -4.38 -10.78
CA GLY A 165 8.86 -5.58 -11.48
C GLY A 165 10.00 -6.33 -12.17
N ALA A 166 10.95 -5.61 -12.80
CA ALA A 166 12.15 -6.21 -13.39
C ALA A 166 13.04 -6.85 -12.31
N ILE A 167 13.23 -6.18 -11.18
CA ILE A 167 13.98 -6.72 -10.03
C ILE A 167 13.31 -8.00 -9.51
N VAL A 168 11.99 -8.01 -9.32
CA VAL A 168 11.23 -9.20 -8.90
C VAL A 168 11.40 -10.34 -9.89
N LEU A 169 11.27 -10.06 -11.20
CA LEU A 169 11.46 -11.07 -12.25
C LEU A 169 12.86 -11.69 -12.20
N VAL A 170 13.90 -10.85 -12.15
CA VAL A 170 15.30 -11.32 -12.09
C VAL A 170 15.58 -12.09 -10.80
N PHE A 171 15.03 -11.62 -9.67
CA PHE A 171 15.18 -12.27 -8.38
C PHE A 171 14.55 -13.67 -8.39
N ILE A 172 13.30 -13.80 -8.83
CA ILE A 172 12.61 -15.09 -8.97
C ILE A 172 13.37 -15.99 -9.96
N ALA A 173 13.75 -15.47 -11.12
CA ALA A 173 14.52 -16.23 -12.11
C ALA A 173 15.85 -16.75 -11.56
N ARG A 174 16.56 -15.95 -10.76
CA ARG A 174 17.82 -16.36 -10.11
C ARG A 174 17.59 -17.45 -9.07
N LEU A 175 16.54 -17.34 -8.25
CA LEU A 175 16.20 -18.36 -7.25
C LEU A 175 15.81 -19.69 -7.89
N LEU A 176 15.03 -19.65 -8.98
CA LEU A 176 14.65 -20.84 -9.73
C LEU A 176 15.85 -21.44 -10.47
N GLY A 177 16.64 -20.62 -11.16
CA GLY A 177 17.83 -21.05 -11.89
C GLY A 177 18.84 -21.77 -10.99
N ARG A 178 19.08 -21.25 -9.77
CA ARG A 178 19.93 -21.90 -8.75
C ARG A 178 19.43 -23.29 -8.34
N ARG A 179 18.11 -23.52 -8.36
CA ARG A 179 17.52 -24.83 -8.00
C ARG A 179 17.53 -25.83 -9.15
N THR A 180 17.49 -25.35 -10.39
CA THR A 180 17.39 -26.19 -11.59
C THR A 180 18.69 -26.30 -12.39
N GLY A 181 19.76 -25.58 -12.01
CA GLY A 181 21.03 -25.55 -12.73
C GLY A 181 21.03 -24.68 -14.00
N HIS A 182 20.00 -23.87 -14.22
CA HIS A 182 19.89 -22.98 -15.39
C HIS A 182 20.43 -21.59 -15.06
N SER A 183 20.94 -20.89 -16.08
CA SER A 183 21.34 -19.49 -15.95
C SER A 183 20.12 -18.58 -15.71
N THR A 184 20.34 -17.43 -15.08
CA THR A 184 19.26 -16.45 -14.83
C THR A 184 18.60 -16.00 -16.13
N ARG A 185 19.36 -15.80 -17.21
CA ARG A 185 18.83 -15.35 -18.51
C ARG A 185 17.89 -16.39 -19.12
N GLU A 186 18.30 -17.65 -19.13
CA GLU A 186 17.44 -18.75 -19.61
C GLU A 186 16.15 -18.84 -18.81
N MET A 187 16.23 -18.69 -17.48
CA MET A 187 15.06 -18.74 -16.62
C MET A 187 14.11 -17.55 -16.83
N VAL A 188 14.65 -16.33 -17.04
CA VAL A 188 13.85 -15.17 -17.43
C VAL A 188 13.12 -15.44 -18.74
N THR A 189 13.82 -15.93 -19.76
CA THR A 189 13.20 -16.27 -21.05
C THR A 189 12.11 -17.34 -20.87
N ALA A 190 12.38 -18.41 -20.11
CA ALA A 190 11.43 -19.47 -19.84
C ALA A 190 10.16 -18.97 -19.13
N ILE A 191 10.30 -18.04 -18.17
CA ILE A 191 9.17 -17.39 -17.51
C ILE A 191 8.37 -16.58 -18.54
N LEU A 192 9.01 -15.71 -19.32
CA LEU A 192 8.34 -14.82 -20.27
C LEU A 192 7.62 -15.59 -21.40
N THR A 193 8.23 -16.67 -21.91
CA THR A 193 7.65 -17.55 -22.93
C THR A 193 6.66 -18.57 -22.38
N ARG A 194 6.42 -18.57 -21.06
CA ARG A 194 5.51 -19.50 -20.35
C ARG A 194 5.96 -20.97 -20.41
N ASN A 195 7.25 -21.22 -20.64
CA ASN A 195 7.83 -22.55 -20.67
C ASN A 195 8.28 -23.01 -19.26
N THR A 196 7.36 -22.94 -18.30
CA THR A 196 7.61 -23.39 -16.92
C THR A 196 6.41 -24.20 -16.42
N ALA A 197 6.66 -25.20 -15.58
CA ALA A 197 5.61 -26.09 -15.08
C ALA A 197 4.57 -25.38 -14.19
N LEU A 198 4.97 -24.29 -13.54
CA LEU A 198 4.09 -23.42 -12.76
C LEU A 198 3.92 -22.09 -13.51
N PRO A 199 2.79 -21.38 -13.34
CA PRO A 199 2.48 -20.14 -14.07
C PRO A 199 3.25 -18.92 -13.50
N TRP A 200 4.58 -18.98 -13.46
CA TRP A 200 5.43 -17.91 -12.90
C TRP A 200 5.25 -16.56 -13.58
N ARG A 201 4.98 -16.55 -14.89
CA ARG A 201 4.66 -15.30 -15.60
C ARG A 201 3.43 -14.62 -15.02
N THR A 202 2.39 -15.40 -14.71
CA THR A 202 1.17 -14.86 -14.10
C THR A 202 1.48 -14.30 -12.72
N ILE A 203 2.23 -15.04 -11.91
CA ILE A 203 2.65 -14.59 -10.57
C ILE A 203 3.41 -13.25 -10.65
N VAL A 204 4.44 -13.17 -11.50
CA VAL A 204 5.23 -11.93 -11.68
C VAL A 204 4.34 -10.79 -12.15
N LEU A 205 3.49 -10.99 -13.16
CA LEU A 205 2.61 -9.94 -13.67
C LEU A 205 1.60 -9.47 -12.61
N THR A 206 1.03 -10.38 -11.83
CA THR A 206 0.11 -10.02 -10.75
C THR A 206 0.83 -9.24 -9.65
N ILE A 207 2.06 -9.63 -9.28
CA ILE A 207 2.89 -8.86 -8.34
C ILE A 207 3.19 -7.46 -8.91
N THR A 208 3.62 -7.36 -10.17
CA THR A 208 3.90 -6.07 -10.83
C THR A 208 2.66 -5.18 -10.87
N LEU A 209 1.47 -5.76 -11.10
CA LEU A 209 0.21 -5.01 -11.07
C LEU A 209 -0.10 -4.47 -9.66
N LEU A 210 0.11 -5.28 -8.62
CA LEU A 210 -0.06 -4.81 -7.23
C LEU A 210 0.94 -3.70 -6.89
N LEU A 211 2.20 -3.84 -7.30
CA LEU A 211 3.21 -2.79 -7.14
C LEU A 211 2.82 -1.50 -7.86
N LEU A 212 2.21 -1.59 -9.05
CA LEU A 212 1.70 -0.43 -9.78
C LEU A 212 0.67 0.34 -8.95
N LEU A 213 -0.31 -0.37 -8.39
CA LEU A 213 -1.35 0.24 -7.58
C LEU A 213 -0.75 0.89 -6.32
N ILE A 214 0.21 0.22 -5.68
CA ILE A 214 0.91 0.75 -4.49
C ILE A 214 1.70 2.01 -4.83
N PHE A 215 2.50 2.02 -5.90
CA PHE A 215 3.31 3.19 -6.27
C PHE A 215 2.46 4.34 -6.78
N LEU A 216 1.38 4.07 -7.51
CA LEU A 216 0.40 5.11 -7.88
C LEU A 216 -0.21 5.74 -6.63
N ALA A 217 -0.69 4.91 -5.70
CA ALA A 217 -1.25 5.39 -4.44
C ALA A 217 -0.22 6.20 -3.65
N ALA A 218 1.00 5.69 -3.44
CA ALA A 218 2.03 6.39 -2.69
C ALA A 218 2.43 7.75 -3.31
N ASN A 219 2.64 7.80 -4.63
CA ASN A 219 3.05 9.02 -5.31
C ASN A 219 1.92 10.06 -5.37
N LEU A 220 0.68 9.63 -5.58
CA LEU A 220 -0.47 10.54 -5.68
C LEU A 220 -0.99 10.96 -4.30
N ALA A 221 -1.13 10.03 -3.37
CA ALA A 221 -1.59 10.29 -1.99
C ALA A 221 -0.61 11.15 -1.19
N SER A 222 0.68 11.18 -1.57
CA SER A 222 1.64 12.11 -0.94
C SER A 222 1.34 13.60 -1.21
N ALA A 223 0.49 13.91 -2.19
CA ALA A 223 0.22 15.28 -2.62
C ALA A 223 -1.26 15.60 -2.82
N TYR A 224 -2.13 14.60 -2.87
CA TYR A 224 -3.57 14.76 -3.08
C TYR A 224 -4.35 13.74 -2.27
N HIS A 225 -5.55 14.12 -1.84
CA HIS A 225 -6.54 13.15 -1.38
C HIS A 225 -7.11 12.42 -2.60
N VAL A 226 -6.65 11.19 -2.84
CA VAL A 226 -6.90 10.43 -4.07
C VAL A 226 -8.39 10.12 -4.25
N LEU A 227 -9.09 9.77 -3.15
CA LEU A 227 -10.53 9.54 -3.16
C LEU A 227 -11.31 10.73 -2.57
N GLY A 228 -10.60 11.80 -2.19
CA GLY A 228 -11.16 12.97 -1.53
C GLY A 228 -11.23 12.81 -0.02
N THR A 229 -11.85 13.78 0.64
CA THR A 229 -11.98 13.80 2.10
C THR A 229 -13.43 13.70 2.55
N ASP A 230 -13.64 13.17 3.74
CA ASP A 230 -14.96 13.02 4.35
C ASP A 230 -15.42 14.29 5.09
N LYS A 231 -16.51 14.18 5.87
CA LYS A 231 -17.10 15.32 6.59
C LYS A 231 -16.15 15.97 7.57
N VAL A 232 -15.36 15.13 8.23
CA VAL A 232 -14.41 15.52 9.26
C VAL A 232 -13.03 15.79 8.68
N GLY A 233 -12.92 15.73 7.34
CA GLY A 233 -11.71 16.05 6.59
C GLY A 233 -10.67 14.93 6.56
N GLN A 234 -11.05 13.72 6.97
CA GLN A 234 -10.17 12.56 6.85
C GLN A 234 -10.07 12.11 5.39
N ASP A 235 -8.86 11.74 4.97
CA ASP A 235 -8.62 11.14 3.67
C ASP A 235 -9.31 9.76 3.57
N VAL A 236 -9.90 9.49 2.42
CA VAL A 236 -10.66 8.25 2.11
C VAL A 236 -9.83 7.34 1.23
#